data_AF-A0A7X0P8F6-F1
#
_entry.id   AF-A0A7X0P8F6-F1
#
_cell.length_a   1.000
_cell.length_b   1.000
_cell.length_c   1.000
_cell.angle_alpha   90.00
_cell.angle_beta   90.00
_cell.angle_gamma   90.00
#
_symmetry.space_group_name_H-M   'P 1'
#
loop_
_entity.id
_entity.type
_entity.pdbx_description
1 polymer ?
#
loop_
_entity_poly.entity_id
_entity_poly.type
_entity_poly.pdbx_seq_one_letter_code
_entity_poly.pdbx_strand_id
1 'polypeptide(L)'
;MRNDNLDQERGYAYMAVSPNGGGNIYVTGRPCIACAPPQPDPNNRHPVPCEWARAHAWNTVRNWGAGAHVRRIPITELPPELQP
;
A
#
# COMPACT_ATOMS: atom_id res chain seq x y z
N MET A 1 1.38 23.33 0.48
CA MET A 1 1.09 22.88 1.86
C MET A 1 1.56 21.45 1.96
N ARG A 2 2.45 21.12 2.90
CA ARG A 2 2.87 19.74 3.17
C ARG A 2 1.67 19.02 3.77
N ASN A 3 1.26 17.89 3.22
CA ASN A 3 0.19 17.08 3.82
C ASN A 3 0.77 16.40 5.06
N ASP A 4 0.58 16.98 6.24
CA ASP A 4 1.09 16.46 7.52
C ASP A 4 0.66 15.00 7.79
N ASN A 5 -0.46 14.56 7.19
CA ASN A 5 -0.88 13.16 7.18
C ASN A 5 0.12 12.22 6.47
N LEU A 6 0.74 12.64 5.37
CA LEU A 6 1.70 11.81 4.63
C LEU A 6 2.99 11.61 5.41
N ASP A 7 3.47 12.64 6.11
CA ASP A 7 4.64 12.54 6.97
C ASP A 7 4.37 11.68 8.22
N GLN A 8 3.14 11.67 8.75
CA GLN A 8 2.72 10.74 9.81
C GLN A 8 2.60 9.26 9.35
N GLU A 9 2.41 9.04 8.05
CA GLU A 9 2.35 7.71 7.45
C GLU A 9 3.74 7.17 7.05
N ARG A 10 4.74 8.04 6.89
CA ARG A 10 6.14 7.64 6.70
C ARG A 10 6.65 6.99 7.99
N GLY A 11 6.89 5.68 7.92
CA GLY A 11 7.24 4.85 9.08
C GLY A 11 6.29 3.69 9.31
N TYR A 12 5.19 3.60 8.55
CA TYR A 12 4.25 2.50 8.60
C TYR A 12 4.04 1.86 7.23
N ALA A 13 3.84 0.55 7.24
CA ALA A 13 3.24 -0.22 6.17
C ALA A 13 1.75 -0.44 6.48
N TYR A 14 0.95 -0.44 5.42
CA TYR A 14 -0.46 -0.76 5.47
C TYR A 14 -0.70 -2.02 4.64
N MET A 15 -1.10 -3.08 5.31
CA MET A 15 -1.34 -4.38 4.71
C MET A 15 -2.85 -4.62 4.60
N ALA A 16 -3.35 -4.86 3.40
CA ALA A 16 -4.66 -5.46 3.19
C ALA A 16 -4.53 -6.97 3.37
N VAL A 17 -5.37 -7.57 4.21
CA VAL A 17 -5.34 -9.01 4.52
C VAL A 17 -6.68 -9.63 4.16
N SER A 18 -6.63 -10.74 3.43
CA SER A 18 -7.80 -11.56 3.10
C SER A 18 -7.99 -12.66 4.14
N PRO A 19 -9.23 -12.99 4.54
CA PRO A 19 -9.50 -14.10 5.46
C PRO A 19 -9.17 -15.47 4.85
N ASN A 20 -9.13 -15.58 3.52
CA ASN A 20 -8.83 -16.82 2.80
C ASN A 20 -7.32 -17.02 2.54
N GLY A 21 -6.48 -16.18 3.12
CA GLY A 21 -5.06 -16.11 2.82
C GLY A 21 -4.74 -15.13 1.69
N GLY A 22 -3.54 -14.56 1.74
CA GLY A 22 -3.07 -13.51 0.84
C GLY A 22 -3.16 -12.10 1.43
N GLY A 23 -2.34 -11.21 0.90
CA GLY A 23 -2.32 -9.81 1.32
C GLY A 23 -1.56 -8.91 0.35
N ASN A 24 -1.93 -7.63 0.34
CA ASN A 24 -1.21 -6.60 -0.40
C ASN A 24 -0.60 -5.62 0.61
N ILE A 25 0.69 -5.31 0.45
CA ILE A 25 1.40 -4.37 1.32
C ILE A 25 1.63 -3.07 0.56
N TYR A 26 1.31 -1.95 1.22
CA TYR A 26 1.52 -0.61 0.72
C TYR A 26 2.37 0.17 1.71
N VAL A 27 3.40 0.87 1.22
CA VAL A 27 4.32 1.65 2.04
C VAL A 27 4.56 3.00 1.38
N THR A 28 4.34 4.09 2.10
CA THR A 28 4.55 5.45 1.58
C THR A 28 6.00 5.62 1.15
N GLY A 29 6.22 6.14 -0.06
CA GLY A 29 7.53 6.30 -0.68
C GLY A 29 8.09 5.07 -1.38
N ARG A 30 7.45 3.89 -1.29
CA ARG A 30 7.89 2.67 -2.00
C ARG A 30 7.18 2.48 -3.33
N PRO A 31 7.78 1.76 -4.30
CA PRO A 31 7.14 1.48 -5.57
C PRO A 31 5.74 0.88 -5.40
N CYS A 32 4.75 1.49 -6.06
CA CYS A 32 3.35 1.13 -5.96
C CYS A 32 2.68 1.28 -7.33
N ILE A 33 2.15 0.17 -7.83
CA ILE A 33 1.43 0.15 -9.12
C ILE A 33 0.06 0.84 -9.04
N ALA A 34 -0.53 0.93 -7.86
CA ALA A 34 -1.84 1.59 -7.67
C ALA A 34 -1.74 3.11 -7.80
N CYS A 35 -0.56 3.71 -7.53
CA CYS A 35 -0.30 5.12 -7.82
C CYS A 35 0.12 5.35 -9.29
N ALA A 36 0.40 4.29 -10.06
CA ALA A 36 0.89 4.46 -11.42
C ALA A 36 -0.19 5.11 -12.30
N PRO A 37 0.16 6.13 -13.10
CA PRO A 37 -0.79 6.76 -14.00
C PRO A 37 -1.33 5.72 -15.00
N PRO A 38 -2.59 5.89 -15.46
CA PRO A 38 -3.11 5.05 -16.53
C PRO A 38 -2.23 5.23 -17.78
N GLN A 39 -1.84 4.11 -18.36
CA GLN A 39 -1.08 4.07 -19.61
C GLN A 39 -1.98 3.49 -20.71
N PRO A 40 -1.78 3.90 -21.98
CA PRO A 40 -2.53 3.34 -23.11
C PRO A 40 -2.36 1.81 -23.23
N ASP A 41 -1.16 1.30 -22.97
CA ASP A 41 -0.89 -0.12 -22.81
C ASP A 41 -0.81 -0.46 -21.30
N PRO A 42 -1.73 -1.28 -20.77
CA PRO A 42 -1.71 -1.71 -19.37
C PRO A 42 -0.42 -2.43 -18.96
N ASN A 43 0.27 -3.09 -19.90
CA ASN A 43 1.50 -3.83 -19.64
C ASN A 43 2.71 -2.91 -19.40
N ASN A 44 2.62 -1.66 -19.82
CA ASN A 44 3.68 -0.65 -19.65
C ASN A 44 3.47 0.22 -18.40
N ARG A 45 2.60 -0.19 -17.47
CA ARG A 45 2.49 0.52 -16.20
C ARG A 45 3.73 0.27 -15.34
N HIS A 46 4.46 1.33 -15.06
CA HIS A 46 5.60 1.29 -14.13
C HIS A 46 5.16 1.75 -12.73
N PRO A 47 5.57 1.03 -11.67
CA PRO A 47 5.26 1.45 -10.31
C PRO A 47 5.98 2.76 -9.96
N VAL A 48 5.24 3.68 -9.35
CA VAL A 48 5.77 4.96 -8.85
C VAL A 48 5.75 4.97 -7.32
N PRO A 49 6.49 5.85 -6.64
CA PRO A 49 6.44 5.94 -5.18
C PRO A 49 5.00 6.08 -4.67
N CYS A 50 4.62 5.27 -3.69
CA CYS A 50 3.29 5.30 -3.11
C CYS A 50 3.11 6.59 -2.33
N GLU A 51 2.08 7.35 -2.65
CA GLU A 51 1.74 8.50 -1.85
C GLU A 51 0.73 8.09 -0.78
N TRP A 52 -0.29 7.29 -1.10
CA TRP A 52 -1.47 7.11 -0.23
C TRP A 52 -1.62 5.64 0.21
N ALA A 53 -0.60 5.11 0.88
CA ALA A 53 -0.51 3.69 1.22
C ALA A 53 -1.72 3.18 2.03
N ARG A 54 -2.16 3.96 3.01
CA ARG A 54 -3.35 3.64 3.82
C ARG A 54 -4.60 3.53 2.95
N ALA A 55 -4.84 4.50 2.07
CA ALA A 55 -6.02 4.53 1.22
C ALA A 55 -6.04 3.34 0.25
N HIS A 56 -4.88 2.96 -0.29
CA HIS A 56 -4.75 1.79 -1.16
C HIS A 56 -5.09 0.48 -0.44
N ALA A 57 -4.55 0.27 0.77
CA ALA A 57 -4.90 -0.90 1.56
C ALA A 57 -6.41 -1.00 1.82
N TRP A 58 -7.06 0.13 2.15
CA TRP A 58 -8.52 0.18 2.32
C TRP A 58 -9.30 -0.12 1.04
N ASN A 59 -8.87 0.40 -0.11
CA ASN A 59 -9.51 0.09 -1.39
C ASN A 59 -9.37 -1.39 -1.75
N THR A 60 -8.21 -2.00 -1.48
CA THR A 60 -8.02 -3.44 -1.67
C THR A 60 -8.98 -4.25 -0.81
N VAL A 61 -9.08 -3.94 0.49
CA VAL A 61 -10.01 -4.62 1.40
C VAL A 61 -11.46 -4.46 0.93
N ARG A 62 -11.87 -3.27 0.49
CA ARG A 62 -13.21 -3.02 -0.06
C ARG A 62 -13.51 -3.89 -1.28
N ASN A 63 -12.52 -4.14 -2.14
CA ASN A 63 -12.67 -4.98 -3.32
C ASN A 63 -12.74 -6.48 -3.00
N TRP A 64 -12.21 -6.92 -1.85
CA TRP A 64 -12.23 -8.33 -1.43
C TRP A 64 -13.51 -8.70 -0.67
N GLY A 65 -14.19 -7.74 -0.05
CA GLY A 65 -15.48 -7.95 0.62
C GLY A 65 -15.34 -8.43 2.07
N ALA A 66 -16.37 -9.14 2.55
CA ALA A 66 -16.54 -9.43 3.98
C ALA A 66 -15.37 -10.23 4.57
N GLY A 67 -14.88 -9.78 5.74
CA GLY A 67 -13.80 -10.43 6.49
C GLY A 67 -12.38 -9.97 6.13
N ALA A 68 -12.20 -9.23 5.02
CA ALA A 68 -10.93 -8.57 4.74
C ALA A 68 -10.71 -7.38 5.68
N HIS A 69 -9.46 -7.12 6.05
CA HIS A 69 -9.12 -6.05 6.98
C HIS A 69 -7.78 -5.39 6.65
N VAL A 70 -7.62 -4.14 7.08
CA VAL A 70 -6.36 -3.41 6.97
C VAL A 70 -5.60 -3.55 8.29
N ARG A 71 -4.33 -3.91 8.21
CA ARG A 71 -3.39 -3.90 9.33
C ARG A 71 -2.33 -2.82 9.11
N ARG A 72 -2.11 -2.00 10.13
CA ARG A 72 -0.99 -1.04 10.19
C ARG A 72 0.19 -1.71 10.88
N ILE A 73 1.36 -1.65 10.27
CA ILE A 73 2.58 -2.31 10.75
C ILE A 73 3.69 -1.25 10.76
N PRO A 74 4.36 -0.98 11.89
CA PRO A 74 5.53 -0.09 11.87
C PRO A 74 6.65 -0.72 11.01
N ILE A 75 7.35 0.10 10.23
CA ILE A 75 8.39 -0.38 9.27
C ILE A 75 9.55 -1.08 10.00
N THR A 76 9.80 -0.77 11.27
CA THR A 76 10.76 -1.49 12.11
C THR A 76 10.39 -2.95 12.36
N GLU A 77 9.10 -3.30 12.21
CA GLU A 77 8.58 -4.67 12.33
C GLU A 77 8.36 -5.33 10.96
N LEU A 78 8.74 -4.68 9.85
CA LEU A 78 8.69 -5.35 8.55
C LEU A 78 9.72 -6.47 8.48
N PRO A 79 9.38 -7.61 7.86
CA PRO A 79 10.36 -8.64 7.53
C PRO A 79 11.57 -8.01 6.83
N PRO A 80 12.81 -8.43 7.16
CA PRO A 80 14.02 -7.84 6.61
C PRO A 80 14.04 -7.78 5.07
N GLU A 81 13.44 -8.77 4.40
CA GLU A 81 13.31 -8.85 2.94
C GLU A 81 12.40 -7.76 2.31
N LEU A 82 11.66 -7.01 3.13
CA LEU A 82 10.78 -5.92 2.71
C LEU A 82 11.30 -4.53 3.15
N GLN A 83 12.45 -4.48 3.83
CA GLN A 83 13.15 -3.24 4.19
C GLN A 83 13.96 -2.72 2.97
N PRO A 84 14.34 -1.43 2.89
CA PRO A 84 14.99 -0.85 1.71
C PRO A 84 16.46 -1.24 1.59
#